data_AF-A0A661US67-F1
#
_entry.id   AF-A0A661US67-F1
#
_cell.length_a   1.000
_cell.length_b   1.000
_cell.length_c   1.000
_cell.angle_alpha   90.00
_cell.angle_beta   90.00
_cell.angle_gamma   90.00
#
_symmetry.space_group_name_H-M   'P 1'
#
loop_
_entity.id
_entity.type
_entity.pdbx_description
1 polymer ?
#
loop_
_entity_poly.entity_id
_entity_poly.type
_entity_poly.pdbx_seq_one_letter_code
_entity_poly.pdbx_strand_id
1 'polypeptide(L)'
;MEYEVVVGETAVNTTPAKQLQVDCPEGKKALGAGWSVLDPTGAILDGRATYFQPAFDGSHWLVNAQNQSTFAPDWKLRVRVICAKVSS
;
A
#
# COMPACT_ATOMS: atom_id res chain seq x y z
N MET A 1 9.27 12.63 -18.16
CA MET A 1 9.34 11.98 -16.84
C MET A 1 8.55 10.70 -16.95
N GLU A 2 9.24 9.56 -16.97
CA GLU A 2 8.58 8.26 -17.07
C GLU A 2 8.24 7.79 -15.66
N TYR A 3 6.95 7.84 -15.32
CA TYR A 3 6.43 7.32 -14.06
C TYR A 3 5.45 6.18 -14.34
N GLU A 4 5.30 5.28 -13.39
CA GLU A 4 4.27 4.26 -13.38
C GLU A 4 3.70 4.10 -11.98
N VAL A 5 2.45 3.62 -11.91
CA VAL A 5 1.78 3.35 -10.63
C VAL A 5 1.74 1.84 -10.42
N VAL A 6 2.44 1.36 -9.41
CA VAL A 6 2.42 -0.04 -8.99
C VAL A 6 1.36 -0.22 -7.92
N VAL A 7 0.55 -1.27 -8.02
CA VAL A 7 -0.52 -1.57 -7.07
C VAL A 7 -0.28 -2.95 -6.46
N GLY A 8 -0.31 -3.01 -5.13
CA GLY A 8 -0.33 -4.27 -4.38
C GLY A 8 -1.61 -4.39 -3.56
N GLU A 9 -2.04 -5.64 -3.35
CA GLU A 9 -3.15 -5.97 -2.46
C GLU A 9 -2.82 -7.20 -1.61
N THR A 10 -3.30 -7.23 -0.37
CA THR A 10 -3.32 -8.44 0.44
C THR A 10 -4.59 -9.26 0.18
N ALA A 11 -4.60 -10.53 0.59
CA ALA A 11 -5.82 -11.33 0.60
C ALA A 11 -6.93 -10.71 1.47
N VAL A 12 -8.19 -10.93 1.06
CA VAL A 12 -9.38 -10.59 1.83
C VAL A 12 -9.56 -11.65 2.92
N ASN A 13 -9.45 -11.24 4.19
CA ASN A 13 -9.70 -12.07 5.37
C ASN A 13 -9.73 -11.18 6.62
N THR A 14 -9.99 -11.80 7.77
CA THR A 14 -10.17 -11.17 9.08
C THR A 14 -8.88 -10.88 9.86
N THR A 15 -7.68 -11.00 9.24
CA THR A 15 -6.42 -10.73 9.96
C THR A 15 -6.43 -9.29 10.53
N PRO A 16 -6.18 -9.08 11.84
CA PRO A 16 -6.34 -7.77 12.48
C PRO A 16 -5.43 -6.66 11.95
N ALA A 17 -4.21 -7.03 11.57
CA ALA A 17 -3.23 -6.13 10.97
C ALA A 17 -2.66 -6.78 9.71
N LYS A 18 -2.50 -5.98 8.65
CA LYS A 18 -1.90 -6.45 7.40
C LYS A 18 -0.72 -5.57 7.03
N GLN A 19 0.35 -6.23 6.62
CA GLN A 19 1.54 -5.60 6.08
C GLN A 19 1.61 -5.87 4.57
N LEU A 20 2.01 -4.86 3.81
CA LEU A 20 2.23 -4.98 2.38
C LEU A 20 3.44 -4.13 1.97
N GLN A 21 4.37 -4.78 1.26
CA GLN A 21 5.46 -4.14 0.54
C GLN A 21 5.07 -4.07 -0.94
N VAL A 22 5.33 -2.92 -1.57
CA VAL A 22 5.15 -2.73 -3.00
C VAL A 22 6.45 -2.20 -3.59
N ASP A 23 7.11 -3.06 -4.37
CA ASP A 23 8.38 -2.77 -5.01
C ASP A 23 8.20 -1.95 -6.29
N CYS A 24 9.07 -0.96 -6.48
CA CYS A 24 9.20 -0.28 -7.75
C CYS A 24 10.00 -1.14 -8.74
N PRO A 25 9.71 -1.04 -10.04
CA PRO A 25 10.49 -1.74 -11.05
C PRO A 25 11.96 -1.30 -11.07
N GLU A 26 12.81 -2.15 -11.64
CA GLU A 26 14.24 -1.91 -11.72
C GLU A 26 14.56 -0.52 -12.31
N GLY A 27 15.47 0.20 -11.65
CA GLY A 27 15.88 1.54 -12.07
C GLY A 27 14.90 2.68 -11.74
N LYS A 28 13.77 2.40 -11.07
CA LYS A 28 12.82 3.40 -10.58
C LYS A 28 12.85 3.50 -9.06
N LYS A 29 12.45 4.67 -8.53
CA LYS A 29 12.34 4.95 -7.10
C LYS A 29 10.91 5.35 -6.73
N ALA A 30 10.49 4.98 -5.53
CA ALA A 30 9.21 5.33 -4.97
C ALA A 30 9.20 6.81 -4.56
N LEU A 31 8.37 7.61 -5.24
CA LEU A 31 8.28 9.06 -5.01
C LEU A 31 7.09 9.43 -4.11
N GLY A 32 6.10 8.55 -4.02
CA GLY A 32 4.91 8.75 -3.21
C GLY A 32 4.06 7.49 -3.19
N ALA A 33 3.22 7.36 -2.18
CA ALA A 33 2.27 6.28 -2.12
C ALA A 33 0.93 6.73 -1.53
N GLY A 34 -0.08 5.89 -1.69
CA GLY A 34 -1.35 5.96 -0.98
C GLY A 34 -1.80 4.56 -0.59
N TRP A 35 -2.61 4.45 0.46
CA TRP A 35 -3.11 3.18 0.95
C TRP A 35 -4.60 3.26 1.28
N SER A 36 -5.26 2.12 1.32
CA SER A 36 -6.68 2.01 1.71
C SER A 36 -6.94 0.65 2.35
N VAL A 37 -7.75 0.66 3.41
CA VAL A 37 -8.42 -0.54 3.94
C VAL A 37 -9.73 -0.67 3.17
N LEU A 38 -9.93 -1.81 2.52
CA LEU A 38 -11.07 -2.05 1.65
C LEU A 38 -11.83 -3.30 2.08
N ASP A 39 -13.15 -3.27 1.96
CA ASP A 39 -13.99 -4.46 2.09
C ASP A 39 -13.87 -5.37 0.83
N PRO A 40 -14.55 -6.53 0.77
CA PRO A 40 -14.51 -7.42 -0.38
C PRO A 40 -15.06 -6.80 -1.67
N THR A 41 -15.95 -5.80 -1.57
CA THR A 41 -16.53 -5.08 -2.71
C THR A 41 -15.62 -3.97 -3.24
N GLY A 42 -14.61 -3.57 -2.45
CA GLY A 42 -13.71 -2.47 -2.74
C GLY A 42 -14.14 -1.13 -2.15
N ALA A 43 -15.16 -1.10 -1.28
CA ALA A 43 -15.53 0.10 -0.55
C ALA A 43 -14.46 0.43 0.50
N ILE A 44 -14.23 1.73 0.73
CA ILE A 44 -13.24 2.21 1.70
C ILE A 44 -13.82 2.08 3.11
N LEU A 45 -13.04 1.47 4.00
CA LEU A 45 -13.35 1.32 5.41
C LEU A 45 -12.52 2.28 6.26
N ASP A 46 -12.92 2.45 7.53
CA ASP A 46 -12.08 3.11 8.52
C ASP A 46 -10.85 2.24 8.81
N GLY A 47 -9.68 2.85 8.65
CA GLY A 47 -8.41 2.16 8.71
C GLY A 47 -7.34 3.04 9.33
N ARG A 48 -6.41 2.40 10.03
CA ARG A 48 -5.27 3.08 10.65
C ARG A 48 -3.97 2.47 10.17
N ALA A 49 -3.14 3.27 9.50
CA ALA A 49 -1.75 2.90 9.27
C ALA A 49 -0.93 3.09 10.55
N THR A 50 -0.15 2.06 10.88
CA THR A 50 0.85 2.09 11.95
C THR A 50 2.27 2.25 11.39
N TYR A 51 2.46 1.90 10.12
CA TYR A 51 3.67 2.15 9.35
C TYR A 51 3.31 2.55 7.93
N PHE A 52 3.94 3.60 7.40
CA PHE A 52 3.73 4.08 6.04
C PHE A 52 4.94 4.90 5.59
N GLN A 53 5.97 4.23 5.08
CA GLN A 53 7.23 4.88 4.69
C GLN A 53 7.86 4.20 3.47
N PRO A 54 8.57 4.98 2.63
CA PRO A 54 9.44 4.41 1.61
C PRO A 54 10.64 3.71 2.24
N ALA A 55 11.22 2.77 1.51
CA ALA A 55 12.52 2.20 1.82
C ALA A 55 13.62 3.29 1.82
N PHE A 56 14.67 3.09 2.61
CA PHE A 56 15.80 4.03 2.67
C PHE A 56 16.43 4.28 1.29
N ASP A 57 16.54 3.24 0.48
CA ASP A 57 17.07 3.33 -0.89
C ASP A 57 16.01 3.73 -1.93
N GLY A 58 14.75 3.96 -1.51
CA GLY A 58 13.61 4.27 -2.36
C GLY A 58 13.16 3.13 -3.28
N SER A 59 13.59 1.88 -3.06
CA SER A 59 13.22 0.74 -3.92
C SER A 59 11.75 0.32 -3.79
N HIS A 60 11.13 0.54 -2.65
CA HIS A 60 9.76 0.10 -2.38
C HIS A 60 9.07 1.02 -1.36
N TRP A 61 7.77 0.78 -1.16
CA TRP A 61 7.01 1.34 -0.05
C TRP A 61 6.48 0.23 0.84
N LEU A 62 6.61 0.40 2.15
CA LEU A 62 6.11 -0.55 3.13
C LEU A 62 4.98 0.08 3.93
N VAL A 63 3.88 -0.67 4.06
CA VAL A 63 2.68 -0.24 4.78
C VAL A 63 2.25 -1.32 5.77
N ASN A 64 1.95 -0.92 7.00
CA ASN A 64 1.26 -1.76 7.96
C ASN A 64 -0.02 -1.05 8.40
N ALA A 65 -1.17 -1.68 8.21
CA ALA A 65 -2.47 -1.09 8.52
C ALA A 65 -3.35 -2.05 9.32
N GLN A 66 -4.31 -1.46 10.03
CA GLN A 66 -5.35 -2.16 10.79
C GLN A 66 -6.71 -1.69 10.28
N ASN A 67 -7.67 -2.62 10.22
CA ASN A 67 -9.07 -2.29 10.01
C ASN A 67 -9.70 -1.88 11.34
N GLN A 68 -10.24 -0.66 11.42
CA GLN A 68 -10.94 -0.15 12.60
C GLN A 68 -12.45 -0.13 12.41
N SER A 69 -12.93 -0.50 11.22
CA SER A 69 -14.36 -0.62 10.93
C SER A 69 -15.00 -1.75 11.71
N THR A 70 -16.17 -1.46 12.28
CA THR A 70 -17.07 -2.46 12.89
C THR A 70 -18.02 -3.10 11.87
N PHE A 71 -18.04 -2.61 10.63
CA PHE A 71 -19.02 -3.00 9.61
C PHE A 71 -18.60 -4.20 8.77
N ALA A 72 -17.30 -4.37 8.52
CA ALA A 72 -16.78 -5.40 7.63
C ALA A 72 -15.51 -6.02 8.24
N PRO A 73 -15.60 -7.21 8.86
CA PRO A 73 -14.44 -7.87 9.46
C PRO A 73 -13.49 -8.45 8.41
N ASP A 74 -14.01 -8.82 7.22
CA ASP A 74 -13.20 -9.23 6.09
C ASP A 74 -12.74 -8.01 5.29
N TRP A 75 -11.43 -7.88 5.11
CA TRP A 75 -10.86 -6.72 4.45
C TRP A 75 -9.55 -7.07 3.75
N LYS A 76 -9.14 -6.19 2.83
CA LYS A 76 -7.81 -6.19 2.21
C LYS A 76 -7.16 -4.82 2.33
N LEU A 77 -5.84 -4.82 2.47
CA LEU A 77 -5.01 -3.63 2.31
C LEU A 77 -4.68 -3.48 0.83
N ARG A 78 -4.92 -2.29 0.27
CA ARG A 78 -4.43 -1.88 -1.05
C ARG A 78 -3.40 -0.77 -0.88
N VAL A 79 -2.27 -0.88 -1.58
CA VAL A 79 -1.24 0.17 -1.63
C VAL A 79 -0.95 0.50 -3.08
N ARG A 80 -0.85 1.80 -3.38
CA ARG A 80 -0.44 2.33 -4.69
C ARG A 80 0.84 3.11 -4.51
N VAL A 81 1.85 2.83 -5.32
CA VAL A 81 3.15 3.51 -5.28
C VAL A 81 3.41 4.15 -6.62
N ILE A 82 3.79 5.43 -6.61
CA ILE A 82 4.24 6.17 -7.79
C ILE A 82 5.75 5.94 -7.90
N CYS A 83 6.16 5.19 -8.92
CA CYS A 83 7.54 4.86 -9.19
C CYS A 83 8.01 5.64 -10.41
N ALA A 84 9.17 6.30 -10.33
CA ALA A 84 9.74 7.00 -11.47
C ALA A 84 11.26 6.86 -11.51
N LYS A 85 11.82 7.00 -12.71
CA LYS A 85 13.27 7.07 -12.88
C LYS A 85 13.77 8.41 -12.34
N VAL A 86 14.71 8.35 -11.40
CA VAL A 86 15.34 9.54 -10.83
C VAL A 86 16.76 9.61 -11.41
N SER A 87 17.00 10.56 -12.30
CA SER A 87 18.36 10.91 -12.72
C SER A 87 18.97 11.82 -11.66
N SER A 88 20.08 11.40 -11.07
CA SER A 88 20.95 12.25 -10.23
C SER A 88 21.53 13.41 -11.02
#